data_AF-A0A9P7JT13-F1
#
_entry.id   AF-A0A9P7JT13-F1
#
_cell.length_a   1.000
_cell.length_b   1.000
_cell.length_c   1.000
_cell.angle_alpha   90.00
_cell.angle_beta   90.00
_cell.angle_gamma   90.00
#
_symmetry.space_group_name_H-M   'P 1'
#
loop_
_entity.id
_entity.type
_entity.pdbx_description
1 polymer ?
#
loop_
_entity_poly.entity_id
_entity_poly.type
_entity_poly.pdbx_seq_one_letter_code
_entity_poly.pdbx_strand_id
1 'polypeptide(L)'
;MKFKSISTILLLAATAGPAVAGPIGYAICQTGCNGIAVACYSAAGFTFGVAPPAAPPAIIACNTALGACMAACAAVALGPTP
;
A
#
# COMPACT_ATOMS: atom_id res chain seq x y z
N MET A 1 -40.03 2.27 -20.87
CA MET A 1 -39.55 1.66 -19.61
C MET A 1 -38.02 1.47 -19.57
N LYS A 2 -37.35 1.11 -20.68
CA LYS A 2 -35.87 0.93 -20.74
C LYS A 2 -35.05 2.22 -20.49
N PHE A 3 -35.49 3.37 -21.01
CA PHE A 3 -34.77 4.65 -20.87
C PHE A 3 -34.72 5.17 -19.42
N LYS A 4 -35.79 4.94 -18.64
CA LYS A 4 -35.85 5.36 -17.23
C LYS A 4 -34.88 4.56 -16.36
N SER A 5 -34.71 3.27 -16.66
CA SER A 5 -33.77 2.37 -15.96
C SER A 5 -32.31 2.75 -16.21
N ILE A 6 -31.95 3.17 -17.43
CA ILE A 6 -30.59 3.62 -17.76
C ILE A 6 -30.27 4.93 -17.03
N SER A 7 -31.23 5.85 -16.96
CA SER A 7 -31.06 7.13 -16.28
C SER A 7 -30.88 6.98 -14.76
N THR A 8 -31.52 5.98 -14.13
CA THR A 8 -31.33 5.67 -12.70
C THR A 8 -29.95 5.06 -12.42
N ILE A 9 -29.44 4.21 -13.32
CA ILE A 9 -28.10 3.60 -13.19
C ILE A 9 -27.00 4.65 -13.33
N LEU A 10 -27.13 5.57 -14.30
CA LEU A 10 -26.18 6.68 -14.47
C LEU A 10 -26.14 7.61 -13.26
N LEU A 11 -27.29 7.84 -12.61
CA LEU A 11 -27.38 8.69 -11.42
C LEU A 11 -26.72 8.04 -10.19
N LEU A 12 -26.81 6.71 -10.05
CA LEU A 12 -26.10 5.95 -9.01
C LEU A 12 -24.58 5.95 -9.24
N ALA A 13 -24.15 5.74 -10.49
CA ALA A 13 -22.73 5.77 -10.84
C ALA A 13 -22.10 7.15 -10.61
N ALA A 14 -22.85 8.24 -10.83
CA ALA A 14 -22.41 9.60 -10.56
C ALA A 14 -22.23 9.92 -9.05
N THR A 15 -22.80 9.10 -8.16
CA THR A 15 -22.61 9.23 -6.69
C THR A 15 -21.51 8.32 -6.13
N ALA A 16 -20.88 7.48 -6.96
CA ALA A 16 -19.72 6.69 -6.55
C ALA A 16 -18.51 7.63 -6.41
N GLY A 17 -18.30 8.18 -5.22
CA GLY A 17 -17.08 8.90 -4.86
C GLY A 17 -15.86 7.98 -4.94
N PRO A 18 -14.62 8.54 -5.00
CA PRO A 18 -13.42 7.73 -4.98
C PRO A 18 -13.38 6.88 -3.70
N ALA A 19 -13.44 5.56 -3.85
CA ALA A 19 -13.22 4.63 -2.75
C ALA A 19 -11.71 4.64 -2.41
N VAL A 20 -11.30 5.62 -1.60
CA VAL A 20 -10.00 5.56 -0.93
C VAL A 20 -10.15 4.45 0.09
N ALA A 21 -9.44 3.34 -0.05
CA ALA A 21 -9.73 2.11 0.69
C ALA A 21 -9.31 2.14 2.18
N GLY A 22 -9.24 3.30 2.84
CA GLY A 22 -8.89 3.47 4.26
C GLY A 22 -7.91 2.40 4.83
N PRO A 23 -8.31 1.61 5.83
CA PRO A 23 -7.50 0.52 6.39
C PRO A 23 -7.09 -0.58 5.40
N ILE A 24 -7.93 -0.92 4.43
CA ILE A 24 -7.61 -1.93 3.40
C ILE A 24 -6.53 -1.40 2.46
N GLY A 25 -6.62 -0.13 2.05
CA GLY A 25 -5.61 0.55 1.26
C GLY A 25 -4.28 0.66 2.01
N TYR A 26 -4.33 0.93 3.31
CA TYR A 26 -3.15 0.89 4.16
C TYR A 26 -2.49 -0.50 4.16
N ALA A 27 -3.27 -1.57 4.35
CA ALA A 27 -2.75 -2.94 4.36
C ALA A 27 -2.13 -3.34 3.00
N ILE A 28 -2.76 -2.96 1.88
CA ILE A 28 -2.23 -3.18 0.53
C ILE A 28 -0.91 -2.41 0.35
N CYS A 29 -0.87 -1.14 0.75
CA CYS A 29 0.33 -0.31 0.68
C CYS A 29 1.49 -0.91 1.48
N GLN A 30 1.24 -1.33 2.72
CA GLN A 30 2.25 -2.01 3.55
C GLN A 30 2.76 -3.29 2.90
N THR A 31 1.86 -4.09 2.31
CA THR A 31 2.24 -5.31 1.61
C THR A 31 3.19 -5.00 0.45
N GLY A 32 2.92 -3.95 -0.31
CA GLY A 32 3.81 -3.46 -1.36
C GLY A 32 5.18 -3.03 -0.83
N CYS A 33 5.22 -2.21 0.23
CA CYS A 33 6.47 -1.76 0.85
C CYS A 33 7.32 -2.95 1.36
N ASN A 34 6.70 -3.95 1.98
CA ASN A 34 7.39 -5.18 2.39
C ASN A 34 7.93 -5.97 1.20
N GLY A 35 7.18 -6.05 0.09
CA GLY A 35 7.65 -6.68 -1.15
C GLY A 35 8.91 -6.00 -1.70
N ILE A 36 8.95 -4.65 -1.68
CA ILE A 36 10.13 -3.88 -2.08
C ILE A 36 11.31 -4.14 -1.12
N ALA A 37 11.06 -4.22 0.19
CA ALA A 37 12.11 -4.53 1.16
C ALA A 37 12.71 -5.93 0.92
N VAL A 38 11.87 -6.94 0.64
CA VAL A 38 12.32 -8.28 0.26
C VAL A 38 13.20 -8.23 -0.98
N ALA A 39 12.80 -7.49 -2.02
CA ALA A 39 13.60 -7.33 -3.23
C ALA A 39 14.95 -6.64 -2.96
N CYS A 40 14.96 -5.57 -2.15
CA CYS A 40 16.16 -4.83 -1.77
C CYS A 40 17.15 -5.72 -1.00
N TYR A 41 16.67 -6.46 0.00
CA TYR A 41 17.48 -7.41 0.76
C TYR A 41 18.03 -8.51 -0.14
N SER A 42 17.20 -9.06 -1.02
CA SER A 42 17.61 -10.12 -1.96
C SER A 42 18.70 -9.64 -2.91
N ALA A 43 18.59 -8.40 -3.43
CA ALA A 43 19.63 -7.77 -4.25
C ALA A 43 20.94 -7.55 -3.48
N ALA A 44 20.86 -7.32 -2.16
CA ALA A 44 22.01 -7.22 -1.27
C ALA A 44 22.56 -8.60 -0.81
N GLY A 45 21.93 -9.71 -1.18
CA GLY A 45 22.35 -11.06 -0.78
C GLY A 45 21.88 -11.49 0.61
N PHE A 46 20.87 -10.82 1.18
CA PHE A 46 20.31 -11.13 2.49
C PHE A 46 18.86 -11.59 2.37
N THR A 47 18.40 -12.34 3.38
CA THR A 47 16.99 -12.72 3.51
C THR A 47 16.27 -11.77 4.49
N PHE A 48 15.14 -11.21 4.05
CA PHE A 48 14.37 -10.27 4.84
C PHE A 48 13.74 -10.96 6.07
N GLY A 49 13.80 -10.30 7.23
CA GLY A 49 13.29 -10.83 8.50
C GLY A 49 14.29 -11.70 9.28
N VAL A 50 15.47 -12.00 8.71
CA VAL A 50 16.57 -12.65 9.44
C VAL A 50 17.53 -11.59 9.95
N ALA A 51 17.78 -11.58 11.26
CA ALA A 51 18.71 -10.65 11.87
C ALA A 51 20.17 -11.04 11.53
N PRO A 52 20.92 -10.17 10.83
CA PRO A 52 22.34 -10.40 10.62
C PRO A 52 23.14 -10.08 11.91
N PRO A 53 24.32 -10.71 12.12
CA PRO A 53 25.14 -10.50 13.33
C PRO A 53 25.69 -9.07 13.45
N ALA A 54 25.77 -8.33 12.35
CA ALA A 54 26.03 -6.90 12.31
C ALA A 54 25.09 -6.28 11.26
N ALA A 55 24.73 -5.01 11.39
CA ALA A 55 23.86 -4.32 10.45
C ALA A 55 24.67 -3.81 9.23
N PRO A 56 24.61 -4.46 8.06
CA PRO A 56 25.34 -4.01 6.88
C PRO A 56 24.74 -2.68 6.37
N PRO A 57 25.56 -1.76 5.81
CA PRO A 57 25.06 -0.48 5.30
C PRO A 57 23.91 -0.62 4.29
N ALA A 58 23.96 -1.64 3.43
CA ALA A 58 22.90 -1.94 2.46
C ALA A 58 21.57 -2.27 3.14
N ILE A 59 21.58 -3.02 4.24
CA ILE A 59 20.37 -3.37 5.00
C ILE A 59 19.82 -2.16 5.75
N ILE A 60 20.69 -1.31 6.30
CA ILE A 60 20.28 -0.04 6.89
C ILE A 60 19.54 0.79 5.83
N ALA A 61 20.09 0.92 4.62
CA ALA A 61 19.45 1.64 3.52
C ALA A 61 18.11 1.01 3.07
N CYS A 62 18.02 -0.32 2.96
CA CYS A 62 16.76 -0.99 2.64
C CYS A 62 15.68 -0.71 3.71
N ASN A 63 16.07 -0.72 4.99
CA ASN A 63 15.15 -0.46 6.10
C ASN A 63 14.74 1.01 6.22
N THR A 64 15.63 1.96 5.93
CA THR A 64 15.25 3.38 5.92
C THR A 64 14.27 3.67 4.79
N ALA A 65 14.46 3.08 3.61
CA ALA A 65 13.50 3.16 2.50
C ALA A 65 12.15 2.50 2.85
N LEU A 66 12.17 1.32 3.47
CA LEU A 66 10.98 0.66 4.01
C LEU A 66 10.23 1.58 4.99
N GLY A 67 10.93 2.15 5.96
CA GLY A 67 10.33 3.05 6.95
C GLY A 67 9.67 4.28 6.31
N ALA A 68 10.32 4.90 5.33
CA ALA A 68 9.75 6.02 4.57
C ALA A 68 8.50 5.60 3.78
N CYS A 69 8.52 4.43 3.14
CA CYS A 69 7.37 3.86 2.43
C CYS A 69 6.19 3.63 3.38
N MET A 70 6.45 3.02 4.54
CA MET A 70 5.43 2.76 5.57
C MET A 70 4.84 4.05 6.16
N ALA A 71 5.67 5.08 6.37
CA ALA A 71 5.22 6.39 6.83
C ALA A 71 4.26 7.04 5.82
N ALA A 72 4.55 6.93 4.52
CA ALA A 72 3.64 7.38 3.47
C ALA A 72 2.33 6.56 3.48
N CYS A 73 2.41 5.23 3.65
CA CYS A 73 1.23 4.38 3.77
C CYS A 73 0.32 4.78 4.95
N ALA A 74 0.88 5.26 6.07
CA ALA A 74 0.10 5.64 7.24
C ALA A 74 -0.98 6.70 6.94
N ALA A 75 -0.73 7.61 5.98
CA ALA A 75 -1.73 8.58 5.55
C ALA A 75 -2.96 7.90 4.90
N VAL A 76 -2.78 6.75 4.24
CA VAL A 76 -3.85 5.98 3.60
C VAL A 76 -4.81 5.39 4.65
N ALA A 77 -4.31 5.08 5.86
CA ALA A 77 -5.13 4.55 6.94
C ALA A 77 -6.23 5.53 7.41
N LEU A 78 -6.00 6.83 7.23
CA LEU A 78 -6.96 7.88 7.54
C LEU A 78 -7.99 8.12 6.41
N GLY A 79 -7.86 7.39 5.30
CA GLY A 79 -8.84 7.42 4.21
C GLY A 79 -10.20 6.89 4.67
N PRO A 80 -11.31 7.35 4.05
CA PRO A 80 -12.65 6.86 4.36
C PRO A 80 -12.78 5.34 4.20
N THR A 81 -13.63 4.70 4.99
CA THR A 81 -14.02 3.29 4.80
C THR A 81 -15.36 3.22 4.06
N PRO A 82 -15.56 2.27 3.14
CA PRO A 82 -16.87 2.00 2.56
C PRO A 82 -17.88 1.51 3.61
#